data_AF-A0A358DEJ9-F1
#
_entry.id   AF-A0A358DEJ9-F1
#
_cell.length_a   1.000
_cell.length_b   1.000
_cell.length_c   1.000
_cell.angle_alpha   90.00
_cell.angle_beta   90.00
_cell.angle_gamma   90.00
#
_symmetry.space_group_name_H-M   'P 1'
#
loop_
_entity.id
_entity.type
_entity.pdbx_description
1 polymer ?
#
loop_
_entity_poly.entity_id
_entity_poly.type
_entity_poly.pdbx_seq_one_letter_code
_entity_poly.pdbx_strand_id
1 'polypeptide(L)'
;PVLDYHVHLKEDLTLELARSQSRKYGINYALAPNCGIGFPIQNDAQVLEYFNGMKGQPFVQAMQGEGREWPATFSKEVRDLFDYVFTDAMTFTDRKGNRTRLWMPDEVFIDDEQKYMDLIVENIVKVMDEPMDVYVNPNFLPDAMNDRYDLFWTDERQNKVIEAMVRTHKVL
;
A
#
# COMPACT_ATOMS: atom_id res chain seq x y z
N PRO A 1 -11.06 -21.00 -6.01
CA PRO A 1 -10.83 -20.79 -4.57
C PRO A 1 -10.88 -19.28 -4.29
N VAL A 2 -11.39 -18.86 -3.14
CA VAL A 2 -11.40 -17.44 -2.76
C VAL A 2 -9.99 -17.04 -2.30
N LEU A 3 -9.53 -15.84 -2.65
CA LEU A 3 -8.21 -15.32 -2.31
C LEU A 3 -8.38 -13.95 -1.65
N ASP A 4 -7.73 -13.75 -0.51
CA ASP A 4 -7.50 -12.43 0.07
C ASP A 4 -6.17 -11.89 -0.46
N TYR A 5 -6.22 -10.73 -1.11
CA TYR A 5 -5.11 -10.13 -1.84
C TYR A 5 -4.28 -9.14 -1.02
N HIS A 6 -4.58 -8.94 0.27
CA HIS A 6 -3.84 -7.97 1.08
C HIS A 6 -3.69 -8.43 2.53
N VAL A 7 -2.78 -9.40 2.75
CA VAL A 7 -2.58 -9.99 4.08
C VAL A 7 -1.19 -9.70 4.63
N HIS A 8 -1.14 -9.14 5.84
CA HIS A 8 0.09 -8.93 6.60
C HIS A 8 0.22 -9.97 7.71
N LEU A 9 1.36 -10.64 7.80
CA LEU A 9 1.69 -11.42 9.00
C LEU A 9 2.19 -10.48 10.09
N LYS A 10 1.27 -10.00 10.94
CA LYS A 10 1.55 -9.07 12.04
C LYS A 10 0.73 -9.42 13.27
N GLU A 11 1.29 -9.07 14.44
CA GLU A 11 0.62 -9.17 15.74
C GLU A 11 -0.10 -10.51 15.93
N ASP A 12 -1.42 -10.51 15.79
CA ASP A 12 -2.27 -11.66 16.05
C ASP A 12 -2.34 -12.67 14.89
N LEU A 13 -1.90 -12.30 13.67
CA LEU A 13 -1.89 -13.19 12.51
C LEU A 13 -0.51 -13.79 12.24
N THR A 14 -0.23 -14.92 12.88
CA THR A 14 0.98 -15.71 12.62
C THR A 14 0.84 -16.57 11.36
N LEU A 15 1.98 -17.03 10.81
CA LEU A 15 1.99 -17.98 9.68
C LEU A 15 1.20 -19.26 9.97
N GLU A 16 1.31 -19.79 11.19
CA GLU A 16 0.57 -20.98 11.62
C GLU A 16 -0.94 -20.71 11.66
N LEU A 17 -1.34 -19.55 12.20
CA LEU A 17 -2.74 -19.15 12.24
C LEU A 17 -3.29 -18.94 10.83
N ALA A 18 -2.56 -18.25 9.95
CA ALA A 18 -2.94 -18.09 8.55
C ALA A 18 -3.13 -19.45 7.87
N ARG A 19 -2.22 -20.41 8.06
CA ARG A 19 -2.39 -21.78 7.55
C ARG A 19 -3.66 -22.45 8.06
N SER A 20 -3.93 -22.32 9.35
CA SER A 20 -5.11 -22.92 10.01
C SER A 20 -6.40 -22.31 9.48
N GLN A 21 -6.49 -20.97 9.43
CA GLN A 21 -7.65 -20.24 8.95
C GLN A 21 -7.90 -20.49 7.46
N SER A 22 -6.84 -20.51 6.64
CA SER A 22 -6.94 -20.78 5.22
C SER A 22 -7.62 -22.13 4.94
N ARG A 23 -7.20 -23.19 5.65
CA ARG A 23 -7.83 -24.52 5.52
C ARG A 23 -9.24 -24.57 6.09
N LYS A 24 -9.47 -23.89 7.21
CA LYS A 24 -10.78 -23.87 7.90
C LYS A 24 -11.85 -23.19 7.06
N TYR A 25 -11.52 -22.05 6.45
CA TYR A 25 -12.47 -21.21 5.73
C TYR A 25 -12.44 -21.38 4.21
N GLY A 26 -11.43 -22.07 3.67
CA GLY A 26 -11.28 -22.26 2.22
C GLY A 26 -10.85 -20.99 1.47
N ILE A 27 -10.24 -20.04 2.19
CA ILE A 27 -9.67 -18.79 1.65
C ILE A 27 -8.16 -18.96 1.55
N ASN A 28 -7.55 -18.69 0.40
CA ASN A 28 -6.09 -18.58 0.31
C ASN A 28 -5.66 -17.12 0.54
N TYR A 29 -4.38 -16.91 0.84
CA TYR A 29 -3.84 -15.59 1.18
C TYR A 29 -2.69 -15.22 0.25
N ALA A 30 -2.64 -13.93 -0.11
CA ALA A 30 -1.46 -13.27 -0.61
C ALA A 30 -0.77 -12.54 0.54
N LEU A 31 0.38 -13.08 0.96
CA LEU A 31 1.16 -12.51 2.04
C LEU A 31 2.02 -11.38 1.50
N ALA A 32 1.90 -10.20 2.11
CA ALA A 32 2.50 -8.97 1.64
C ALA A 32 3.30 -8.28 2.75
N PRO A 33 4.57 -8.62 2.98
CA PRO A 33 5.37 -7.86 3.94
C PRO A 33 5.47 -6.39 3.52
N ASN A 34 5.52 -5.50 4.52
CA ASN A 34 5.78 -4.08 4.30
C ASN A 34 7.26 -3.87 4.02
N CYS A 35 7.54 -3.34 2.83
CA CYS A 35 8.86 -3.16 2.29
C CYS A 35 9.15 -1.64 2.11
N GLY A 36 10.01 -1.09 2.96
CA GLY A 36 10.40 0.33 2.92
C GLY A 36 11.27 0.73 4.11
N ILE A 37 11.80 1.96 4.08
CA ILE A 37 12.67 2.47 5.16
C ILE A 37 11.88 2.59 6.47
N GLY A 38 12.37 1.94 7.53
CA GLY A 38 11.69 1.90 8.83
C GLY A 38 10.56 0.86 8.95
N PHE A 39 10.41 -0.03 7.96
CA PHE A 39 9.47 -1.15 7.96
C PHE A 39 10.19 -2.49 8.25
N PRO A 40 9.46 -3.62 8.42
CA PRO A 40 10.07 -4.92 8.70
C PRO A 40 11.11 -5.36 7.67
N ILE A 41 10.89 -5.06 6.39
CA ILE A 41 11.85 -5.31 5.31
C ILE A 41 12.30 -3.98 4.72
N GLN A 42 13.61 -3.73 4.69
CA GLN A 42 14.18 -2.42 4.34
C GLN A 42 15.20 -2.48 3.20
N ASN A 43 15.54 -3.67 2.71
CA ASN A 43 16.48 -3.84 1.60
C ASN A 43 16.31 -5.21 0.92
N ASP A 44 16.96 -5.35 -0.23
CA ASP A 44 16.96 -6.56 -1.07
C ASP A 44 17.36 -7.84 -0.31
N ALA A 45 18.38 -7.78 0.55
CA ALA A 45 18.85 -8.97 1.28
C ALA A 45 17.76 -9.50 2.23
N GLN A 46 17.02 -8.62 2.89
CA GLN A 46 15.91 -8.99 3.77
C GLN A 46 14.71 -9.57 3.01
N VAL A 47 14.49 -9.16 1.75
CA VAL A 47 13.49 -9.83 0.89
C VAL A 47 13.89 -11.27 0.61
N LEU A 48 15.17 -11.53 0.30
CA LEU A 48 15.65 -12.89 0.08
C LEU A 48 15.51 -13.77 1.33
N GLU A 49 15.76 -13.21 2.52
CA GLU A 49 15.50 -13.87 3.80
C GLU A 49 14.01 -14.20 4.00
N TYR A 50 13.11 -13.26 3.67
CA TYR A 50 11.67 -13.50 3.69
C TYR A 50 11.27 -14.69 2.79
N PHE A 51 11.75 -14.72 1.54
CA PHE A 51 11.47 -15.83 0.62
C PHE A 51 12.01 -17.16 1.13
N ASN A 52 13.17 -17.18 1.79
CA ASN A 52 13.68 -18.38 2.42
C ASN A 52 12.74 -18.92 3.51
N GLY A 53 12.13 -18.04 4.31
CA GLY A 53 11.12 -18.41 5.30
C GLY A 53 9.80 -18.91 4.70
N MET A 54 9.45 -18.44 3.50
CA MET A 54 8.22 -18.82 2.81
C MET A 54 8.32 -20.09 1.96
N LYS A 55 9.50 -20.70 1.83
CA LYS A 55 9.68 -21.95 1.09
C LYS A 55 8.72 -23.05 1.56
N GLY A 56 7.95 -23.61 0.62
CA GLY A 56 6.99 -24.68 0.88
C GLY A 56 5.66 -24.21 1.52
N GLN A 57 5.46 -22.90 1.70
CA GLN A 57 4.17 -22.36 2.12
C GLN A 57 3.23 -22.23 0.90
N PRO A 58 1.93 -22.49 1.06
CA PRO A 58 0.96 -22.52 -0.05
C PRO A 58 0.38 -21.13 -0.41
N PHE A 59 1.06 -20.06 -0.01
CA PHE A 59 0.56 -18.69 -0.12
C PHE A 59 1.14 -17.97 -1.33
N VAL A 60 0.33 -17.10 -1.93
CA VAL A 60 0.79 -16.13 -2.94
C VAL A 60 1.71 -15.12 -2.26
N GLN A 61 2.77 -14.70 -2.93
CA GLN A 61 3.78 -13.78 -2.39
C GLN A 61 3.58 -12.41 -3.03
N ALA A 62 3.13 -11.43 -2.26
CA ALA A 62 2.97 -10.06 -2.71
C ALA A 62 3.96 -9.14 -1.97
N MET A 63 4.10 -7.90 -2.42
CA MET A 63 4.89 -6.87 -1.74
C MET A 63 4.05 -5.63 -1.52
N GLN A 64 4.05 -5.08 -0.30
CA GLN A 64 3.60 -3.71 -0.08
C GLN A 64 4.82 -2.78 -0.11
N GLY A 65 4.92 -1.95 -1.14
CA GLY A 65 5.88 -0.85 -1.20
C GLY A 65 5.47 0.29 -0.27
N GLU A 66 6.36 0.70 0.63
CA GLU A 66 6.09 1.66 1.70
C GLU A 66 6.95 2.92 1.64
N GLY A 67 6.40 4.06 2.06
CA GLY A 67 7.07 5.34 1.85
C GLY A 67 7.11 5.70 0.36
N ARG A 68 7.87 6.73 -0.03
CA ARG A 68 8.05 7.11 -1.46
C ARG A 68 9.43 6.72 -1.99
N GLU A 69 10.26 6.15 -1.13
CA GLU A 69 11.62 5.74 -1.39
C GLU A 69 11.71 4.27 -1.83
N TRP A 70 10.64 3.47 -1.63
CA TRP A 70 10.64 2.04 -1.95
C TRP A 70 11.03 1.71 -3.40
N PRO A 71 10.66 2.49 -4.44
CA PRO A 71 11.03 2.15 -5.82
C PRO A 71 12.54 2.18 -6.06
N ALA A 72 13.25 3.02 -5.31
CA ALA A 72 14.71 3.15 -5.35
C ALA A 72 15.41 2.22 -4.34
N THR A 73 14.70 1.82 -3.29
CA THR A 73 15.22 0.94 -2.23
C THR A 73 15.30 -0.50 -2.68
N PHE A 74 14.32 -0.98 -3.45
CA PHE A 74 14.23 -2.37 -3.90
C PHE A 74 14.49 -2.49 -5.39
N SER A 75 15.47 -3.33 -5.75
CA SER A 75 15.81 -3.57 -7.14
C SER A 75 14.63 -4.18 -7.91
N LYS A 76 14.65 -4.02 -9.25
CA LYS A 76 13.62 -4.63 -10.09
C LYS A 76 13.64 -6.15 -9.94
N GLU A 77 14.83 -6.72 -9.89
CA GLU A 77 15.07 -8.15 -9.77
C GLU A 77 14.42 -8.74 -8.51
N VAL A 78 14.49 -8.03 -7.39
CA VAL A 78 13.86 -8.46 -6.14
C VAL A 78 12.35 -8.25 -6.15
N ARG A 79 11.87 -7.15 -6.73
CA ARG A 79 10.43 -6.90 -6.90
C ARG A 79 9.76 -7.95 -7.78
N ASP A 80 10.44 -8.38 -8.84
CA ASP A 80 9.98 -9.42 -9.76
C ASP A 80 9.91 -10.83 -9.12
N LEU A 81 10.44 -11.04 -7.91
CA LEU A 81 10.28 -12.31 -7.17
C LEU A 81 8.86 -12.48 -6.62
N PHE A 82 8.15 -11.38 -6.38
CA PHE A 82 6.78 -11.40 -5.92
C PHE A 82 5.82 -11.65 -7.08
N ASP A 83 4.70 -12.31 -6.79
CA ASP A 83 3.62 -12.54 -7.74
C ASP A 83 2.96 -11.22 -8.19
N TYR A 84 2.95 -10.21 -7.30
CA TYR A 84 2.60 -8.82 -7.60
C TYR A 84 3.09 -7.87 -6.50
N VAL A 85 3.18 -6.60 -6.87
CA VAL A 85 3.56 -5.49 -5.98
C VAL A 85 2.40 -4.51 -5.87
N PHE A 86 2.18 -3.96 -4.69
CA PHE A 86 1.18 -2.92 -4.48
C PHE A 86 1.69 -1.82 -3.56
N THR A 87 1.09 -0.65 -3.66
CA THR A 87 1.37 0.49 -2.77
C THR A 87 0.11 1.33 -2.59
N ASP A 88 0.13 2.21 -1.61
CA ASP A 88 -0.87 3.25 -1.41
C ASP A 88 -0.22 4.64 -1.50
N ALA A 89 -1.01 5.70 -1.32
CA ALA A 89 -0.53 7.08 -1.28
C ALA A 89 -0.69 7.71 0.12
N MET A 90 -0.76 6.88 1.16
CA MET A 90 -1.04 7.32 2.52
C MET A 90 0.20 7.91 3.21
N THR A 91 1.37 7.81 2.56
CA THR A 91 2.62 8.42 3.02
C THR A 91 3.20 9.35 1.96
N PHE A 92 3.49 10.60 2.32
CA PHE A 92 4.10 11.59 1.43
C PHE A 92 4.80 12.70 2.23
N THR A 93 5.50 13.58 1.53
CA THR A 93 6.03 14.83 2.09
C THR A 93 5.07 15.97 1.73
N ASP A 94 4.55 16.67 2.72
CA ASP A 94 3.61 17.77 2.49
C ASP A 94 4.27 19.01 1.85
N ARG A 95 3.46 20.02 1.53
CA ARG A 95 3.95 21.26 0.89
C ARG A 95 4.88 22.11 1.79
N LYS A 96 4.94 21.82 3.08
CA LYS A 96 5.80 22.49 4.08
C LYS A 96 7.05 21.66 4.39
N GLY A 97 7.22 20.49 3.77
CA GLY A 97 8.36 19.60 3.97
C GLY A 97 8.19 18.63 5.14
N ASN A 98 7.00 18.53 5.73
CA ASN A 98 6.76 17.56 6.80
C ASN A 98 6.54 16.18 6.21
N ARG A 99 7.05 15.15 6.89
CA ARG A 99 6.64 13.77 6.61
C ARG A 99 5.19 13.60 7.08
N THR A 100 4.35 13.02 6.24
CA THR A 100 2.96 12.74 6.54
C THR A 100 2.70 11.25 6.40
N ARG A 101 2.04 10.68 7.41
CA ARG A 101 1.32 9.41 7.35
C ARG A 101 -0.13 9.72 7.69
N LEU A 102 -1.05 9.51 6.75
CA LEU A 102 -2.44 9.98 6.89
C LEU A 102 -3.17 9.41 8.11
N TRP A 103 -2.72 8.26 8.63
CA TRP A 103 -3.29 7.61 9.82
C TRP A 103 -2.65 8.06 11.15
N MET A 104 -1.67 8.97 11.12
CA MET A 104 -1.01 9.51 12.30
C MET A 104 -1.47 10.96 12.51
N PRO A 105 -2.40 11.25 13.45
CA PRO A 105 -2.97 12.58 13.62
C PRO A 105 -1.91 13.67 13.84
N ASP A 106 -0.82 13.35 14.56
CA ASP A 106 0.27 14.27 14.85
C ASP A 106 1.18 14.60 13.63
N GLU A 107 0.97 13.93 12.49
CA GLU A 107 1.69 14.17 11.22
C GLU A 107 0.79 14.79 10.13
N VAL A 108 -0.46 15.11 10.47
CA VAL A 108 -1.48 15.63 9.55
C VAL A 108 -1.80 17.07 9.91
N PHE A 109 -1.25 18.01 9.14
CA PHE A 109 -1.43 19.45 9.34
C PHE A 109 -2.34 20.03 8.26
N ILE A 110 -3.59 20.29 8.61
CA ILE A 110 -4.62 20.76 7.67
C ILE A 110 -4.95 22.23 7.96
N ASP A 111 -4.53 23.13 7.08
CA ASP A 111 -4.95 24.54 7.13
C ASP A 111 -6.28 24.77 6.39
N ASP A 112 -6.51 24.02 5.31
CA ASP A 112 -7.67 24.11 4.41
C ASP A 112 -7.97 22.70 3.90
N GLU A 113 -9.13 22.16 4.28
CA GLU A 113 -9.48 20.76 4.01
C GLU A 113 -9.63 20.47 2.51
N GLN A 114 -10.08 21.44 1.71
CA GLN A 114 -10.25 21.24 0.27
C GLN A 114 -8.90 21.23 -0.45
N LYS A 115 -7.99 22.13 -0.07
CA LYS A 115 -6.60 22.10 -0.58
C LYS A 115 -5.84 20.87 -0.11
N TYR A 116 -6.10 20.41 1.10
CA TYR A 116 -5.50 19.18 1.61
C TYR A 116 -6.02 17.96 0.85
N MET A 117 -7.31 17.92 0.53
CA MET A 117 -7.88 16.89 -0.33
C MET A 117 -7.25 16.91 -1.74
N ASP A 118 -7.03 18.09 -2.31
CA ASP A 118 -6.32 18.21 -3.60
C ASP A 118 -4.89 17.68 -3.50
N LEU A 119 -4.18 17.94 -2.40
CA LEU A 119 -2.85 17.37 -2.13
C LEU A 119 -2.88 15.84 -2.05
N ILE A 120 -3.89 15.24 -1.42
CA ILE A 120 -4.05 13.78 -1.38
C ILE A 120 -4.19 13.25 -2.81
N VAL A 121 -5.11 13.81 -3.62
CA VAL A 121 -5.32 13.38 -5.02
C VAL A 121 -4.07 13.57 -5.87
N GLU A 122 -3.35 14.67 -5.72
CA GLU A 122 -2.07 14.91 -6.39
C GLU A 122 -1.04 13.82 -6.07
N ASN A 123 -0.94 13.40 -4.81
CA ASN A 123 -0.05 12.31 -4.43
C ASN A 123 -0.52 10.98 -5.02
N ILE A 124 -1.81 10.68 -4.97
CA ILE A 124 -2.36 9.47 -5.61
C ILE A 124 -1.98 9.40 -7.08
N VAL A 125 -2.18 10.49 -7.84
CA VAL A 125 -1.83 10.54 -9.26
C VAL A 125 -0.33 10.35 -9.50
N LYS A 126 0.53 10.88 -8.63
CA LYS A 126 2.00 10.71 -8.73
C LYS A 126 2.43 9.27 -8.47
N VAL A 127 1.86 8.61 -7.46
CA VAL A 127 2.26 7.25 -7.11
C VAL A 127 1.83 6.24 -8.18
N MET A 128 0.87 6.61 -9.06
CA MET A 128 0.48 5.75 -10.18
C MET A 128 1.63 5.46 -11.15
N ASP A 129 2.64 6.31 -11.22
CA ASP A 129 3.80 6.10 -12.08
C ASP A 129 4.89 5.22 -11.42
N GLU A 130 4.70 4.80 -10.16
CA GLU A 130 5.61 3.89 -9.46
C GLU A 130 5.54 2.45 -10.02
N PRO A 131 6.56 1.60 -9.76
CA PRO A 131 6.63 0.27 -10.36
C PRO A 131 5.85 -0.77 -9.54
N MET A 132 4.57 -0.48 -9.24
CA MET A 132 3.61 -1.41 -8.63
C MET A 132 2.60 -1.95 -9.66
N ASP A 133 1.86 -2.99 -9.31
CA ASP A 133 0.78 -3.55 -10.13
C ASP A 133 -0.60 -3.07 -9.63
N VAL A 134 -0.78 -3.03 -8.30
CA VAL A 134 -2.05 -2.69 -7.64
C VAL A 134 -1.89 -1.41 -6.80
N TYR A 135 -2.88 -0.53 -6.88
CA TYR A 135 -3.01 0.62 -5.99
C TYR A 135 -4.08 0.33 -4.93
N VAL A 136 -3.71 0.43 -3.65
CA VAL A 136 -4.62 0.06 -2.53
C VAL A 136 -4.98 1.27 -1.68
N ASN A 137 -6.03 1.11 -0.85
CA ASN A 137 -6.56 2.15 0.04
C ASN A 137 -6.94 3.47 -0.69
N PRO A 138 -7.63 3.43 -1.84
CA PRO A 138 -7.73 4.57 -2.77
C PRO A 138 -8.42 5.80 -2.22
N ASN A 139 -9.30 5.61 -1.24
CA ASN A 139 -10.12 6.68 -0.70
C ASN A 139 -9.69 7.09 0.70
N PHE A 140 -8.60 6.55 1.26
CA PHE A 140 -8.22 6.81 2.65
C PHE A 140 -8.17 8.31 2.94
N LEU A 141 -8.84 8.73 4.03
CA LEU A 141 -8.79 10.09 4.56
C LEU A 141 -8.31 10.05 6.01
N PRO A 142 -7.56 11.07 6.46
CA PRO A 142 -7.16 11.18 7.87
C PRO A 142 -8.38 11.35 8.78
N ASP A 143 -8.24 11.03 10.07
CA ASP A 143 -9.32 11.07 11.06
C ASP A 143 -10.06 12.41 11.10
N ALA A 144 -9.37 13.53 10.87
CA ALA A 144 -9.98 14.84 10.83
C ALA A 144 -11.02 15.02 9.71
N MET A 145 -10.99 14.17 8.67
CA MET A 145 -11.81 14.30 7.45
C MET A 145 -12.69 13.07 7.15
N ASN A 146 -12.48 11.94 7.86
CA ASN A 146 -13.01 10.63 7.47
C ASN A 146 -14.52 10.43 7.77
N ASP A 147 -15.19 11.40 8.38
CA ASP A 147 -16.65 11.40 8.57
C ASP A 147 -17.42 12.06 7.42
N ARG A 148 -16.70 12.65 6.44
CA ARG A 148 -17.24 13.51 5.39
C ARG A 148 -16.74 13.13 3.99
N TYR A 149 -16.65 11.84 3.69
CA TYR A 149 -16.13 11.32 2.41
C TYR A 149 -16.78 11.98 1.18
N ASP A 150 -18.10 12.07 1.13
CA ASP A 150 -18.84 12.63 -0.02
C ASP A 150 -18.55 14.11 -0.27
N LEU A 151 -18.11 14.85 0.77
CA LEU A 151 -17.69 16.25 0.63
C LEU A 151 -16.33 16.38 -0.06
N PHE A 152 -15.45 15.39 0.11
CA PHE A 152 -14.07 15.44 -0.33
C PHE A 152 -13.83 14.66 -1.63
N TRP A 153 -14.44 13.49 -1.77
CA TRP A 153 -14.33 12.63 -2.94
C TRP A 153 -15.37 12.96 -4.01
N THR A 154 -15.23 14.14 -4.62
CA THR A 154 -16.07 14.55 -5.75
C THR A 154 -15.79 13.73 -7.01
N ASP A 155 -16.76 13.66 -7.93
CA ASP A 155 -16.61 13.00 -9.23
C ASP A 155 -15.36 13.49 -9.98
N GLU A 156 -15.06 14.79 -9.93
CA GLU A 156 -13.86 15.36 -10.56
C GLU A 156 -12.57 14.75 -10.00
N ARG A 157 -12.48 14.60 -8.67
CA ARG A 157 -11.30 14.03 -8.00
C ARG A 157 -11.18 12.53 -8.25
N GLN A 158 -12.30 11.80 -8.20
CA GLN A 158 -12.34 10.38 -8.51
C GLN A 158 -11.90 10.13 -9.97
N ASN A 159 -12.40 10.93 -10.92
CA ASN A 159 -12.02 10.83 -12.32
C ASN A 159 -10.52 11.04 -12.54
N LYS A 160 -9.89 12.01 -11.85
CA LYS A 160 -8.42 12.20 -11.92
C LYS A 160 -7.64 10.95 -11.49
N VAL A 161 -8.09 10.27 -10.44
CA VAL A 161 -7.47 9.02 -9.96
C VAL A 161 -7.68 7.89 -10.98
N ILE A 162 -8.91 7.72 -11.46
CA ILE A 162 -9.26 6.69 -12.45
C ILE A 162 -8.48 6.89 -13.75
N GLU A 163 -8.38 8.12 -14.26
CA GLU A 163 -7.61 8.45 -15.45
C GLU A 163 -6.13 8.12 -15.28
N ALA A 164 -5.55 8.41 -14.11
CA ALA A 164 -4.16 8.07 -13.81
C ALA A 164 -3.95 6.55 -13.78
N MET A 165 -4.86 5.79 -13.16
CA MET A 165 -4.81 4.33 -13.16
C MET A 165 -4.91 3.74 -14.57
N VAL A 166 -5.86 4.21 -15.38
CA VAL A 166 -6.05 3.75 -16.76
C VAL A 166 -4.82 4.03 -17.60
N ARG A 167 -4.24 5.23 -17.49
CA ARG A 167 -3.02 5.64 -18.19
C ARG A 167 -1.83 4.75 -17.86
N THR A 168 -1.73 4.32 -16.61
CA THR A 168 -0.58 3.57 -16.07
C THR A 168 -0.83 2.07 -15.98
N HIS A 169 -1.99 1.61 -16.49
CA HIS A 169 -2.44 0.22 -16.48
C HIS A 169 -2.43 -0.44 -15.09
N LYS A 170 -2.73 0.33 -14.05
CA LYS A 170 -2.80 -0.14 -12.67
C LYS A 170 -4.19 -0.64 -12.35
N VAL A 171 -4.27 -1.60 -11.43
CA VAL A 171 -5.54 -2.11 -10.90
C VAL A 171 -5.75 -1.65 -9.46
N LEU A 172 -6.98 -1.81 -8.98
CA LEU A 172 -7.44 -1.46 -7.65
C LEU A 172 -7.72 -2.73 -6.83
#